data_AF-A0A1Q2HUR4-F1
#
_entry.id   AF-A0A1Q2HUR4-F1
#
_cell.length_a   1.000
_cell.length_b   1.000
_cell.length_c   1.000
_cell.angle_alpha   90.00
_cell.angle_beta   90.00
_cell.angle_gamma   90.00
#
_symmetry.space_group_name_H-M   'P 1'
#
loop_
_entity.id
_entity.type
_entity.pdbx_description
1 polymer ?
#
loop_
_entity_poly.entity_id
_entity_poly.type
_entity_poly.pdbx_seq_one_letter_code
_entity_poly.pdbx_strand_id
1 'polypeptide(L)'
;MSANHDIESLQREESLERDAAVMPPLMRFGAVVVLLQCAAIFVYIGTLIVAQFEGGDTVIESQSAAANYVNLGTAIFLGVIFGFITWVSVETLRGRPRGQGAIMLIEAILFGVAIYMFRGGAPWLGAATMLTSVLVLITILHPDTRRFAEARYAVARGRR
;
A
#
# COMPACT_ATOMS: atom_id res chain seq x y z
N MET A 1 18.27 -15.16 -43.48
CA MET A 1 18.69 -14.37 -42.30
C MET A 1 17.57 -13.45 -41.78
N SER A 2 16.72 -12.87 -42.64
CA SER A 2 15.51 -12.11 -42.22
C SER A 2 14.51 -12.94 -41.42
N ALA A 3 14.14 -14.14 -41.90
CA ALA A 3 13.10 -14.97 -41.28
C ALA A 3 13.42 -15.44 -39.84
N ASN A 4 14.69 -15.52 -39.44
CA ASN A 4 15.06 -15.90 -38.07
C ASN A 4 14.81 -14.75 -37.09
N HIS A 5 15.04 -13.51 -37.52
CA HIS A 5 14.77 -12.31 -36.73
C HIS A 5 13.25 -12.12 -36.54
N ASP A 6 12.45 -12.43 -37.56
CA ASP A 6 10.99 -12.31 -37.50
C ASP A 6 10.37 -13.32 -36.52
N ILE A 7 10.90 -14.54 -36.46
CA ILE A 7 10.45 -15.56 -35.50
C ILE A 7 10.88 -15.21 -34.07
N GLU A 8 12.12 -14.74 -33.87
CA GLU A 8 12.56 -14.27 -32.56
C GLU A 8 11.74 -13.08 -32.05
N SER A 9 11.35 -12.13 -32.93
CA SER A 9 10.51 -11.01 -32.53
C SER A 9 9.09 -11.44 -32.15
N LEU A 10 8.48 -12.35 -32.90
CA LEU A 10 7.14 -12.86 -32.59
C LEU A 10 7.13 -13.68 -31.31
N GLN A 11 8.11 -14.55 -31.09
CA GLN A 11 8.26 -15.32 -29.84
C GLN A 11 8.49 -14.40 -28.64
N ARG A 12 9.24 -13.30 -28.83
CA ARG A 12 9.45 -12.29 -27.80
C ARG A 12 8.17 -11.54 -27.47
N GLU A 13 7.40 -11.10 -28.47
CA GLU A 13 6.10 -10.45 -28.25
C GLU A 13 5.11 -11.36 -27.53
N GLU A 14 4.98 -12.62 -27.96
CA GLU A 14 4.07 -13.59 -27.33
C GLU A 14 4.47 -13.89 -25.88
N SER A 15 5.78 -14.00 -25.60
CA SER A 15 6.29 -14.18 -24.24
C SER A 15 6.01 -12.98 -23.34
N LEU A 16 6.15 -11.76 -23.86
CA LEU A 16 5.87 -10.51 -23.13
C LEU A 16 4.38 -10.34 -22.86
N GLU A 17 3.52 -10.70 -23.82
CA GLU A 17 2.06 -10.69 -23.63
C GLU A 17 1.63 -11.73 -22.59
N ARG A 18 2.22 -12.93 -22.61
CA ARG A 18 1.94 -13.96 -21.60
C ARG A 18 2.38 -13.53 -20.20
N ASP A 19 3.57 -12.97 -20.07
CA ASP A 19 4.11 -12.49 -18.80
C ASP A 19 3.38 -11.23 -18.30
N ALA A 20 2.80 -10.41 -19.20
CA ALA A 20 1.95 -9.28 -18.86
C ALA A 20 0.47 -9.65 -18.60
N ALA A 21 0.01 -10.83 -19.02
CA ALA A 21 -1.37 -11.26 -18.90
C ALA A 21 -1.72 -11.78 -17.48
N VAL A 22 -0.76 -12.41 -16.79
CA VAL A 22 -1.01 -13.02 -15.48
C VAL A 22 -0.37 -12.17 -14.37
N MET A 23 -1.21 -11.46 -13.61
CA MET A 23 -0.77 -10.73 -12.42
C MET A 23 -0.08 -11.67 -11.44
N PRO A 24 1.16 -11.38 -11.00
CA PRO A 24 1.87 -12.20 -10.03
C PRO A 24 1.06 -12.41 -8.74
N PRO A 25 0.96 -13.65 -8.22
CA PRO A 25 0.26 -13.94 -6.97
C PRO A 25 0.78 -13.11 -5.78
N LEU A 26 2.08 -12.82 -5.75
CA LEU A 26 2.71 -11.98 -4.73
C LEU A 26 2.17 -10.54 -4.74
N MET A 27 1.93 -9.94 -5.91
CA MET A 27 1.37 -8.59 -6.01
C MET A 27 -0.06 -8.53 -5.47
N ARG A 28 -0.85 -9.59 -5.70
CA ARG A 28 -2.20 -9.70 -5.14
C ARG A 28 -2.16 -9.84 -3.63
N PHE A 29 -1.27 -10.67 -3.10
CA PHE A 29 -1.10 -10.85 -1.67
C PHE A 29 -0.70 -9.53 -0.98
N GLY A 30 0.30 -8.82 -1.50
CA GLY A 30 0.71 -7.52 -0.98
C GLY A 30 -0.43 -6.50 -0.96
N ALA A 31 -1.20 -6.40 -2.05
CA ALA A 31 -2.33 -5.48 -2.12
C ALA A 31 -3.46 -5.83 -1.13
N VAL A 32 -3.72 -7.12 -0.87
CA VAL A 32 -4.70 -7.55 0.15
C VAL A 32 -4.22 -7.17 1.55
N VAL A 33 -2.93 -7.35 1.85
CA VAL A 33 -2.36 -6.96 3.14
C VAL A 33 -2.48 -5.45 3.36
N VAL A 34 -2.17 -4.63 2.35
CA VAL A 34 -2.36 -3.17 2.43
C VAL A 34 -3.82 -2.79 2.67
N LEU A 35 -4.77 -3.46 2.00
CA LEU A 35 -6.20 -3.22 2.24
C LEU A 35 -6.63 -3.55 3.67
N LEU A 36 -6.08 -4.63 4.24
CA LEU A 36 -6.34 -5.01 5.62
C LEU A 36 -5.78 -3.97 6.61
N GLN A 37 -4.59 -3.43 6.33
CA GLN A 37 -4.02 -2.33 7.12
C GLN A 37 -4.88 -1.05 7.00
N CYS A 38 -5.35 -0.71 5.80
CA CYS A 38 -6.25 0.42 5.60
C CYS A 38 -7.56 0.24 6.38
N ALA A 39 -8.13 -0.97 6.40
CA ALA A 39 -9.32 -1.26 7.19
C ALA A 39 -9.12 -1.01 8.69
N ALA A 40 -7.97 -1.42 9.25
CA ALA A 40 -7.63 -1.12 10.65
C ALA A 40 -7.53 0.39 10.91
N ILE A 41 -6.94 1.15 9.98
CA ILE A 41 -6.87 2.61 10.08
C ILE A 41 -8.27 3.24 10.01
N PHE A 42 -9.16 2.75 9.14
CA PHE A 42 -10.53 3.26 9.09
C PHE A 42 -11.30 3.01 10.39
N VAL A 43 -11.10 1.86 11.05
CA VAL A 43 -11.62 1.62 12.39
C VAL A 43 -11.08 2.65 13.38
N TYR A 44 -9.77 2.91 13.36
CA TYR A 44 -9.15 3.93 14.21
C TYR A 44 -9.69 5.35 13.94
N ILE A 45 -9.84 5.74 12.67
CA ILE A 45 -10.49 7.01 12.29
C ILE A 45 -11.90 7.09 12.87
N GLY A 46 -12.67 5.99 12.80
CA GLY A 46 -13.98 5.90 13.42
C GLY A 46 -13.93 6.15 14.92
N THR A 47 -12.98 5.53 15.64
CA THR A 47 -12.82 5.76 17.09
C THR A 47 -12.44 7.21 17.42
N LEU A 48 -11.62 7.87 16.60
CA LEU A 48 -11.28 9.29 16.77
C LEU A 48 -12.51 10.19 16.58
N ILE A 49 -13.37 9.87 15.61
CA ILE A 49 -14.61 10.61 15.37
C ILE A 49 -15.59 10.39 16.53
N VAL A 50 -15.74 9.16 17.01
CA VAL A 50 -16.62 8.86 18.16
C VAL A 50 -16.13 9.55 19.44
N ALA A 51 -14.83 9.49 19.72
CA ALA A 51 -14.22 10.16 20.87
C ALA A 51 -14.42 11.69 20.85
N GLN A 52 -14.56 12.29 19.68
CA GLN A 52 -14.90 13.71 19.52
C GLN A 52 -16.34 14.04 19.94
N PHE A 53 -17.28 13.10 19.76
CA PHE A 53 -18.68 13.29 20.14
C PHE A 53 -18.98 12.82 21.57
N GLU A 54 -18.23 11.85 22.09
CA GLU A 54 -18.35 11.32 23.45
C GLU A 54 -17.69 12.21 24.53
N GLY A 55 -17.45 13.50 24.26
CA GLY A 55 -16.76 14.45 25.13
C GLY A 55 -17.34 14.64 26.54
N GLY A 56 -17.22 13.61 27.38
CA GLY A 56 -17.51 13.58 28.80
C GLY A 56 -16.31 12.97 29.53
N ASP A 57 -15.54 13.85 30.17
CA ASP A 57 -14.60 13.57 31.25
C ASP A 57 -13.93 12.18 31.27
N THR A 58 -12.80 12.04 30.59
CA THR A 58 -11.79 11.08 31.06
C THR A 58 -10.43 11.76 31.18
N VAL A 59 -10.18 12.12 32.44
CA VAL A 59 -8.91 12.36 33.10
C VAL A 59 -7.81 11.44 32.54
N ILE A 60 -7.03 11.88 31.55
CA ILE A 60 -5.58 11.68 31.33
C ILE A 60 -5.23 12.51 30.07
N GLU A 61 -4.20 13.36 30.15
CA GLU A 61 -3.66 14.28 29.12
C GLU A 61 -4.33 15.66 28.93
N SER A 62 -3.75 16.63 29.67
CA SER A 62 -3.64 18.07 29.44
C SER A 62 -4.73 18.78 28.62
N GLN A 63 -5.59 19.49 29.36
CA GLN A 63 -6.53 20.47 28.86
C GLN A 63 -5.90 21.44 27.85
N SER A 64 -6.35 21.38 26.61
CA SER A 64 -6.32 22.53 25.69
C SER A 64 -7.49 22.38 24.73
N ALA A 65 -8.29 23.44 24.57
CA ALA A 65 -9.37 23.49 23.57
C ALA A 65 -8.88 23.20 22.13
N ALA A 66 -7.56 23.27 21.90
CA ALA A 66 -6.92 22.86 20.65
C ALA A 66 -6.88 21.33 20.45
N ALA A 67 -6.86 20.51 21.51
CA ALA A 67 -6.81 19.05 21.41
C ALA A 67 -8.08 18.48 20.72
N ASN A 68 -9.22 19.11 20.95
CA ASN A 68 -10.49 18.77 20.28
C ASN A 68 -10.43 19.03 18.76
N TYR A 69 -9.63 19.97 18.27
CA TYR A 69 -9.48 20.14 16.82
C TYR A 69 -8.41 19.22 16.23
N VAL A 70 -7.45 18.75 17.03
CA VAL A 70 -6.40 17.84 16.61
C VAL A 70 -6.97 16.49 16.22
N ASN A 71 -7.84 15.88 17.03
CA ASN A 71 -8.43 14.56 16.72
C ASN A 71 -9.23 14.58 15.41
N LEU A 72 -10.03 15.62 15.19
CA LEU A 72 -10.79 15.80 13.95
C LEU A 72 -9.84 16.04 12.75
N GLY A 73 -8.80 16.86 12.91
CA GLY A 73 -7.79 17.10 11.89
C GLY A 73 -7.02 15.83 11.52
N THR A 74 -6.61 15.03 12.50
CA THR A 74 -5.94 13.74 12.31
C THR A 74 -6.86 12.75 11.60
N ALA A 75 -8.14 12.67 11.97
CA ALA A 75 -9.12 11.79 11.32
C ALA A 75 -9.27 12.12 9.82
N ILE A 76 -9.43 13.41 9.47
CA ILE A 76 -9.54 13.86 8.07
C ILE A 76 -8.24 13.58 7.31
N PHE A 77 -7.09 13.91 7.90
CA PHE A 77 -5.78 13.70 7.29
C PHE A 77 -5.53 12.23 6.97
N LEU A 78 -5.76 11.35 7.94
CA LEU A 78 -5.64 9.90 7.76
C LEU A 78 -6.66 9.40 6.72
N GLY A 79 -7.90 9.91 6.75
CA GLY A 79 -8.92 9.55 5.77
C GLY A 79 -8.51 9.86 4.32
N VAL A 80 -7.90 11.02 4.08
CA VAL A 80 -7.43 11.41 2.74
C VAL A 80 -6.27 10.53 2.28
N ILE A 81 -5.25 10.32 3.12
CA ILE A 81 -4.07 9.52 2.77
C ILE A 81 -4.46 8.05 2.56
N PHE A 82 -5.15 7.45 3.53
CA PHE A 82 -5.51 6.04 3.46
C PHE A 82 -6.62 5.78 2.44
N GLY A 83 -7.47 6.77 2.15
CA GLY A 83 -8.40 6.72 1.02
C GLY A 83 -7.65 6.61 -0.32
N PHE A 84 -6.61 7.42 -0.52
CA PHE A 84 -5.76 7.32 -1.70
C PHE A 84 -5.03 5.97 -1.78
N ILE A 85 -4.43 5.49 -0.69
CA ILE A 85 -3.72 4.19 -0.66
C ILE A 85 -4.69 3.02 -0.93
N THR A 86 -5.92 3.09 -0.41
CA THR A 86 -6.97 2.11 -0.69
C THR A 86 -7.28 2.08 -2.19
N TRP A 87 -7.45 3.25 -2.81
CA TRP A 87 -7.67 3.37 -4.26
C TRP A 87 -6.55 2.72 -5.07
N VAL A 88 -5.29 3.05 -4.74
CA VAL A 88 -4.09 2.52 -5.39
C VAL A 88 -3.99 0.99 -5.23
N SER A 89 -4.35 0.46 -4.06
CA SER A 89 -4.36 -0.99 -3.80
C SER A 89 -5.47 -1.70 -4.59
N VAL A 90 -6.67 -1.12 -4.67
CA VAL A 90 -7.77 -1.66 -5.49
C VAL A 90 -7.41 -1.63 -6.97
N GLU A 91 -6.79 -0.55 -7.47
CA GLU A 91 -6.36 -0.47 -8.87
C GLU A 91 -5.26 -1.50 -9.18
N THR A 92 -4.39 -1.79 -8.21
CA THR A 92 -3.42 -2.88 -8.26
C THR A 92 -4.12 -4.25 -8.37
N LEU A 93 -5.13 -4.52 -7.55
CA LEU A 93 -5.92 -5.77 -7.63
C LEU A 93 -6.71 -5.90 -8.94
N ARG A 94 -7.21 -4.79 -9.48
CA ARG A 94 -7.92 -4.72 -10.77
C ARG A 94 -7.01 -4.92 -11.98
N GLY A 95 -5.74 -5.28 -11.77
CA GLY A 95 -4.85 -5.57 -12.87
C GLY A 95 -4.17 -4.34 -13.45
N ARG A 96 -4.22 -3.17 -12.81
CA ARG A 96 -3.63 -1.91 -13.30
C ARG A 96 -2.71 -1.31 -12.22
N PRO A 97 -1.57 -1.95 -11.90
CA PRO A 97 -0.68 -1.44 -10.85
C PRO A 97 -0.16 -0.06 -11.24
N ARG A 98 -0.74 0.97 -10.64
CA ARG A 98 -0.32 2.37 -10.71
C ARG A 98 0.02 2.81 -9.30
N GLY A 99 0.97 3.72 -9.14
CA GLY A 99 1.28 4.29 -7.82
C GLY A 99 1.98 3.34 -6.85
N GLN A 100 2.66 2.28 -7.32
CA GLN A 100 3.42 1.38 -6.44
C GLN A 100 4.48 2.12 -5.60
N GLY A 101 5.04 3.21 -6.11
CA GLY A 101 5.95 4.07 -5.34
C GLY A 101 5.30 4.73 -4.12
N ALA A 102 4.00 5.05 -4.20
CA ALA A 102 3.27 5.59 -3.06
C ALA A 102 3.04 4.52 -1.97
N ILE A 103 2.73 3.27 -2.38
CA ILE A 103 2.65 2.14 -1.44
C ILE A 103 4.03 1.89 -0.81
N MET A 104 5.10 1.91 -1.58
CA MET A 104 6.46 1.75 -1.05
C MET A 104 6.81 2.83 -0.01
N LEU A 105 6.48 4.09 -0.30
CA LEU A 105 6.73 5.20 0.62
C LEU A 105 5.96 5.06 1.93
N ILE A 106 4.65 4.75 1.86
CA ILE A 106 3.82 4.63 3.07
C ILE A 106 4.25 3.43 3.93
N GLU A 107 4.61 2.30 3.31
CA GLU A 107 5.10 1.11 4.04
C GLU A 107 6.46 1.36 4.70
N ALA A 108 7.34 2.13 4.06
CA ALA A 108 8.61 2.56 4.67
C ALA A 108 8.37 3.46 5.90
N ILE A 109 7.37 4.35 5.85
CA ILE A 109 6.98 5.17 7.01
C ILE A 109 6.36 4.28 8.10
N LEU A 110 5.47 3.35 7.75
CA LEU A 110 4.86 2.42 8.70
C LEU A 110 5.90 1.56 9.42
N PHE A 111 6.94 1.12 8.71
CA PHE A 111 8.07 0.43 9.32
C PHE A 111 8.77 1.30 10.39
N GLY A 112 8.98 2.59 10.11
CA GLY A 112 9.49 3.54 11.10
C GLY A 112 8.55 3.74 12.30
N VAL A 113 7.25 3.84 12.04
CA VAL A 113 6.21 3.92 13.09
C VAL A 113 6.20 2.67 13.97
N ALA A 114 6.38 1.49 13.38
CA ALA A 114 6.45 0.24 14.13
C ALA A 114 7.62 0.23 15.12
N ILE A 115 8.79 0.74 14.71
CA ILE A 115 9.96 0.93 15.61
C ILE A 115 9.60 1.88 16.76
N TYR A 116 8.89 2.97 16.48
CA TYR A 116 8.43 3.91 17.48
C TYR A 116 7.44 3.26 18.49
N MET A 117 6.53 2.40 18.03
CA MET A 117 5.55 1.70 18.88
C MET A 117 6.19 0.77 19.92
N PHE A 118 7.34 0.16 19.62
CA PHE A 118 8.09 -0.62 20.61
C PHE A 118 8.55 0.23 21.79
N ARG A 119 8.84 1.52 21.56
CA ARG A 119 9.21 2.47 22.61
C ARG A 119 7.97 3.05 23.32
N GLY A 120 6.84 3.14 22.63
CA GLY A 120 5.58 3.69 23.12
C GLY A 120 4.71 2.74 23.96
N GLY A 121 5.19 1.55 24.32
CA GLY A 121 4.48 0.62 25.20
C GLY A 121 3.46 -0.30 24.51
N ALA A 122 3.38 -0.29 23.17
CA ALA A 122 2.51 -1.17 22.39
C ALA A 122 3.30 -2.18 21.53
N PRO A 123 4.15 -3.05 22.13
CA PRO A 123 5.08 -3.88 21.38
C PRO A 123 4.40 -4.93 20.49
N TRP A 124 3.21 -5.42 20.87
CA TRP A 124 2.49 -6.43 20.08
C TRP A 124 1.93 -5.85 18.78
N LEU A 125 1.36 -4.64 18.86
CA LEU A 125 0.89 -3.89 17.68
C LEU A 125 2.08 -3.47 16.81
N GLY A 126 3.16 -2.99 17.43
CA GLY A 126 4.42 -2.68 16.72
C GLY A 126 4.97 -3.87 15.94
N ALA A 127 5.02 -5.06 16.56
CA ALA A 127 5.47 -6.29 15.89
C ALA A 127 4.56 -6.69 14.72
N ALA A 128 3.24 -6.60 14.88
CA ALA A 128 2.29 -6.88 13.81
C ALA A 128 2.48 -5.92 12.62
N THR A 129 2.56 -4.61 12.87
CA THR A 129 2.79 -3.59 11.83
C THR A 129 4.15 -3.74 11.16
N MET A 130 5.18 -4.07 11.92
CA MET A 130 6.51 -4.34 11.38
C MET A 130 6.50 -5.55 10.44
N LEU A 131 5.82 -6.63 10.85
CA LEU A 131 5.73 -7.85 10.04
C LEU A 131 4.95 -7.59 8.74
N THR A 132 3.79 -6.93 8.83
CA THR A 132 2.97 -6.65 7.64
C THR A 132 3.67 -5.70 6.67
N SER A 133 4.33 -4.65 7.18
CA SER A 133 5.05 -3.70 6.31
C SER A 133 6.24 -4.33 5.61
N VAL A 134 7.03 -5.14 6.32
CA VAL A 134 8.14 -5.89 5.72
C VAL A 134 7.63 -6.87 4.66
N LEU A 135 6.53 -7.59 4.92
CA LEU A 135 5.92 -8.49 3.94
C LEU A 135 5.50 -7.74 2.67
N VAL A 136 4.84 -6.59 2.80
CA VAL A 136 4.44 -5.78 1.65
C VAL A 136 5.66 -5.26 0.89
N LEU A 137 6.69 -4.76 1.59
CA LEU A 137 7.93 -4.30 0.97
C LEU A 137 8.60 -5.43 0.18
N ILE A 138 8.72 -6.63 0.74
CA ILE A 138 9.27 -7.80 0.05
C ILE A 138 8.46 -8.10 -1.22
N THR A 139 7.14 -8.06 -1.15
CA THR A 139 6.29 -8.35 -2.32
C THR A 139 6.44 -7.31 -3.43
N ILE A 140 6.63 -6.03 -3.08
CA ILE A 140 6.84 -4.94 -4.04
C ILE A 140 8.26 -5.01 -4.63
N LEU A 141 9.26 -5.31 -3.81
CA LEU A 141 10.67 -5.39 -4.23
C LEU A 141 11.01 -6.70 -4.97
N HIS A 142 10.11 -7.69 -4.95
CA HIS A 142 10.34 -8.99 -5.57
C HIS A 142 10.64 -8.86 -7.08
N PRO A 143 11.64 -9.59 -7.62
CA PRO A 143 12.03 -9.53 -9.03
C PRO A 143 10.88 -9.82 -10.00
N ASP A 144 9.90 -10.64 -9.61
CA ASP A 144 8.73 -10.93 -10.45
C ASP A 144 7.80 -9.71 -10.60
N THR A 145 7.68 -8.88 -9.56
CA THR A 145 6.94 -7.62 -9.62
C THR A 145 7.61 -6.65 -10.59
N ARG A 146 8.95 -6.64 -10.63
CA ARG A 146 9.74 -5.83 -11.57
C ARG A 146 9.61 -6.33 -13.00
N ARG A 147 9.70 -7.64 -13.23
CA ARG A 147 9.49 -8.27 -14.55
C ARG A 147 8.11 -7.99 -15.12
N PHE A 148 7.07 -8.06 -14.29
CA PHE A 148 5.71 -7.71 -14.69
C PHE A 148 5.56 -6.23 -15.09
N ALA A 149 6.20 -5.32 -14.33
CA ALA A 149 6.23 -3.91 -14.67
C ALA A 149 6.97 -3.67 -15.99
N GLU A 150 8.16 -4.24 -16.16
CA GLU A 150 8.98 -4.14 -17.39
C GLU A 150 8.26 -4.70 -18.62
N ALA A 151 7.64 -5.89 -18.52
CA ALA A 151 6.86 -6.49 -19.60
C ALA A 151 5.70 -5.58 -20.04
N ARG A 152 5.01 -4.96 -19.09
CA ARG A 152 3.95 -3.99 -19.40
C ARG A 152 4.44 -2.69 -19.99
N TYR A 153 5.56 -2.14 -19.51
CA TYR A 153 6.15 -0.95 -20.10
C TYR A 153 6.62 -1.22 -21.54
N ALA A 154 7.14 -2.42 -21.82
CA ALA A 154 7.52 -2.84 -23.18
C ALA A 154 6.30 -2.94 -24.11
N VAL A 155 5.22 -3.60 -23.68
CA VAL A 155 3.95 -3.70 -24.46
C VAL A 155 3.32 -2.32 -24.69
N ALA A 156 3.34 -1.43 -23.69
CA ALA A 156 2.79 -0.07 -23.83
C ALA A 156 3.63 0.82 -24.76
N ARG A 157 4.95 0.60 -24.82
CA ARG A 157 5.86 1.32 -25.74
C ARG A 157 5.74 0.81 -27.17
N GLY A 158 5.56 -0.50 -27.37
CA GLY A 158 5.40 -1.10 -28.71
C GLY A 158 4.07 -0.75 -29.42
N ARG A 159 3.05 -0.29 -28.67
CA ARG A 159 1.78 0.20 -29.24
C ARG A 159 1.80 1.68 -29.67
N ARG A 160 2.90 2.42 -29.45
CA ARG A 160 3.06 3.82 -29.86
C ARG A 160 4.04 3.91 -31.02
#